data_AF-A0AAV0LVM6-F1
#
_entry.id   AF-A0AAV0LVM6-F1
#
_cell.length_a   1.000
_cell.length_b   1.000
_cell.length_c   1.000
_cell.angle_alpha   90.00
_cell.angle_beta   90.00
_cell.angle_gamma   90.00
#
_symmetry.space_group_name_H-M   'P 1'
#
loop_
_entity.id
_entity.type
_entity.pdbx_description
1 polymer ?
#
loop_
_entity_poly.entity_id
_entity_poly.type
_entity_poly.pdbx_seq_one_letter_code
_entity_poly.pdbx_strand_id
1 'polypeptide(L)'
;MSSEAEEEEEEVNDSPIEQVRLTVPITDDPTIPALTFRTWVLGVASCVFLSFLNQFFSFRSNALYVSSVSAQILVLPMGKLMAATLPEKAIPIPFTKWSFSLNPGPFNMKEHVLITIFANCGATGAFGLTVVTTVRAFYHRHINVMAALLLILTTQEVLSEEASSLTV
;
A
#
# COMPACT_ATOMS: atom_id res chain seq x y z
N MET A 1 -41.74 -13.82 12.67
CA MET A 1 -41.91 -12.41 12.24
C MET A 1 -40.65 -11.54 12.41
N SER A 2 -39.54 -12.05 12.97
CA SER A 2 -38.23 -11.38 12.94
C SER A 2 -37.19 -12.11 12.09
N SER A 3 -37.49 -13.34 11.62
CA SER A 3 -36.60 -14.16 10.79
C SER A 3 -36.74 -13.87 9.29
N GLU A 4 -37.93 -13.51 8.81
CA GLU A 4 -38.16 -13.22 7.37
C GLU A 4 -37.56 -11.88 6.92
N ALA A 5 -37.27 -10.96 7.84
CA ALA A 5 -36.60 -9.70 7.50
C ALA A 5 -35.06 -9.85 7.37
N GLU A 6 -34.47 -10.87 8.00
CA GLU A 6 -33.03 -11.16 7.87
C GLU A 6 -32.73 -11.89 6.54
N GLU A 7 -33.62 -12.78 6.07
CA GLU A 7 -33.46 -13.49 4.80
C GLU A 7 -33.59 -12.56 3.57
N GLU A 8 -34.51 -11.58 3.61
CA GLU A 8 -34.63 -10.59 2.52
C GLU A 8 -33.43 -9.61 2.46
N GLU A 9 -32.80 -9.28 3.61
CA GLU A 9 -31.57 -8.46 3.62
C GLU A 9 -30.32 -9.26 3.17
N GLU A 10 -30.26 -10.58 3.41
CA GLU A 10 -29.21 -11.45 2.87
C GLU A 10 -29.29 -11.57 1.34
N GLU A 11 -30.50 -11.65 0.77
CA GLU A 11 -30.69 -11.72 -0.69
C GLU A 11 -30.27 -10.43 -1.42
N VAL A 12 -30.40 -9.27 -0.76
CA VAL A 12 -30.00 -7.95 -1.30
C VAL A 12 -28.48 -7.76 -1.35
N ASN A 13 -27.72 -8.50 -0.54
CA ASN A 13 -26.26 -8.43 -0.49
C ASN A 13 -25.55 -9.47 -1.38
N ASP A 14 -26.32 -10.39 -1.98
CA ASP A 14 -25.77 -11.40 -2.87
C ASP A 14 -25.67 -10.87 -4.32
N SER A 15 -24.59 -11.22 -5.01
CA SER A 15 -24.43 -10.79 -6.39
C SER A 15 -25.37 -11.60 -7.30
N PRO A 16 -26.16 -10.97 -8.19
CA PRO A 16 -27.06 -11.70 -9.10
C PRO A 16 -26.32 -12.60 -10.10
N ILE A 17 -24.98 -12.52 -10.15
CA ILE A 17 -24.11 -13.28 -11.03
C ILE A 17 -23.42 -14.39 -10.22
N GLU A 18 -23.76 -15.64 -10.51
CA GLU A 18 -23.26 -16.83 -9.79
C GLU A 18 -21.73 -16.92 -9.76
N GLN A 19 -21.04 -16.49 -10.82
CA GLN A 19 -19.57 -16.50 -10.87
C GLN A 19 -18.93 -15.52 -9.87
N VAL A 20 -19.60 -14.40 -9.56
CA VAL A 20 -19.14 -13.41 -8.59
C VAL A 20 -19.35 -13.93 -7.17
N ARG A 21 -20.50 -14.58 -6.93
CA ARG A 21 -20.83 -15.22 -5.65
C ARG A 21 -19.84 -16.31 -5.23
N LEU A 22 -19.34 -17.08 -6.19
CA LEU A 22 -18.38 -18.16 -5.92
C LEU A 22 -16.94 -17.66 -5.74
N THR A 23 -16.65 -16.41 -6.13
CA THR A 23 -15.28 -15.86 -6.10
C THR A 23 -15.05 -14.90 -4.95
N VAL A 24 -16.11 -14.28 -4.42
CA VAL A 24 -16.04 -13.34 -3.29
C VAL A 24 -16.99 -13.80 -2.19
N PRO A 25 -16.49 -14.23 -1.02
CA PRO A 25 -17.36 -14.51 0.12
C PRO A 25 -18.01 -13.21 0.60
N ILE A 26 -19.32 -13.28 0.87
CA ILE A 26 -20.16 -12.14 1.27
C ILE A 26 -19.83 -11.68 2.71
N THR A 27 -19.25 -12.58 3.50
CA THR A 27 -18.86 -12.34 4.89
C THR A 27 -17.36 -12.10 5.04
N ASP A 28 -16.99 -11.00 5.70
CA ASP A 28 -15.61 -10.76 6.15
C ASP A 28 -15.33 -11.48 7.46
N ASP A 29 -14.20 -12.18 7.56
CA ASP A 29 -13.73 -12.79 8.80
C ASP A 29 -12.81 -11.80 9.56
N PRO A 30 -13.26 -11.21 10.69
CA PRO A 30 -12.49 -10.22 11.44
C PRO A 30 -11.33 -10.82 12.23
N THR A 31 -11.24 -12.15 12.35
CA THR A 31 -10.19 -12.83 13.12
C THR A 31 -8.86 -12.92 12.38
N ILE A 32 -8.88 -12.71 11.06
CA ILE A 32 -7.70 -12.80 10.20
C ILE A 32 -6.79 -11.58 10.42
N PRO A 33 -5.50 -11.78 10.78
CA PRO A 33 -4.59 -10.67 11.02
C PRO A 33 -4.23 -9.95 9.71
N ALA A 34 -4.45 -8.63 9.67
CA ALA A 34 -4.13 -7.77 8.53
C ALA A 34 -2.75 -7.09 8.64
N LEU A 35 -2.40 -6.62 9.84
CA LEU A 35 -1.17 -5.86 10.12
C LEU A 35 -0.06 -6.75 10.68
N THR A 36 0.41 -7.70 9.89
CA THR A 36 1.53 -8.57 10.28
C THR A 36 2.88 -7.92 9.95
N PHE A 37 3.95 -8.42 10.56
CA PHE A 37 5.31 -7.95 10.28
C PHE A 37 5.68 -8.10 8.79
N ARG A 38 5.22 -9.18 8.13
CA ARG A 38 5.47 -9.38 6.70
C ARG A 38 4.84 -8.29 5.84
N THR A 39 3.63 -7.83 6.19
CA THR A 39 2.94 -6.75 5.49
C THR A 39 3.71 -5.45 5.60
N TRP A 40 4.25 -5.14 6.78
CA TRP A 40 5.08 -3.94 6.98
C TRP A 40 6.39 -4.01 6.19
N VAL A 41 7.10 -5.14 6.25
CA VAL A 41 8.37 -5.30 5.52
C VAL A 41 8.15 -5.23 4.01
N LEU A 42 7.22 -6.02 3.47
CA LEU A 42 6.94 -6.06 2.03
C LEU A 42 6.24 -4.79 1.53
N GLY A 43 5.36 -4.20 2.33
CA GLY A 43 4.68 -2.94 2.04
C GLY A 43 5.64 -1.77 1.97
N VAL A 44 6.45 -1.56 3.00
CA VAL A 44 7.44 -0.48 3.02
C VAL A 44 8.52 -0.70 1.96
N ALA A 45 9.01 -1.94 1.80
CA ALA A 45 9.99 -2.24 0.76
C ALA A 45 9.45 -1.99 -0.65
N SER A 46 8.22 -2.41 -0.94
CA SER A 46 7.61 -2.18 -2.26
C SER A 46 7.34 -0.70 -2.51
N CYS A 47 6.89 0.05 -1.49
CA CYS A 47 6.71 1.50 -1.56
C CYS A 47 8.04 2.23 -1.86
N VAL A 48 9.10 1.96 -1.09
CA VAL A 48 10.41 2.59 -1.27
C VAL A 48 11.02 2.23 -2.62
N PHE A 49 10.96 0.95 -3.00
CA PHE A 49 11.52 0.49 -4.27
C PHE A 49 10.81 1.12 -5.47
N LEU A 50 9.49 1.16 -5.45
CA LEU A 50 8.72 1.72 -6.57
C LEU A 50 8.89 3.25 -6.66
N SER A 51 8.91 3.95 -5.51
CA SER A 51 9.18 5.38 -5.46
C SER A 51 10.57 5.71 -5.98
N PHE A 52 11.57 4.92 -5.60
CA PHE A 52 12.92 5.07 -6.12
C PHE A 52 12.99 4.85 -7.64
N LEU A 53 12.40 3.76 -8.16
CA LEU A 53 12.41 3.47 -9.60
C LEU A 53 11.72 4.56 -10.41
N ASN A 54 10.54 4.99 -9.99
CA ASN A 54 9.79 6.03 -10.68
C ASN A 54 10.52 7.37 -10.63
N GLN A 55 11.08 7.75 -9.47
CA GLN A 55 11.86 8.98 -9.36
C GLN A 55 13.16 8.92 -10.19
N PHE A 56 13.84 7.77 -10.20
CA PHE A 56 15.07 7.56 -10.95
C PHE A 56 14.82 7.63 -12.47
N PHE A 57 13.77 6.98 -12.96
CA PHE A 57 13.44 7.00 -14.39
C PHE A 57 12.88 8.35 -14.84
N SER A 58 12.30 9.14 -13.94
CA SER A 58 11.85 10.51 -14.25
C SER A 58 13.00 11.44 -14.66
N PHE A 59 14.23 11.19 -14.21
CA PHE A 59 15.40 11.98 -14.63
C PHE A 59 15.99 11.56 -15.98
N ARG A 60 15.56 10.44 -16.57
CA ARG A 60 15.99 10.05 -17.91
C ARG A 60 15.24 10.82 -18.99
N SER A 61 15.92 11.08 -20.10
CA SER A 61 15.34 11.74 -21.29
C SER A 61 14.13 10.99 -21.85
N ASN A 62 14.13 9.66 -21.76
CA ASN A 62 12.96 8.82 -22.01
C ASN A 62 12.43 8.35 -20.65
N ALA A 63 11.45 9.07 -20.11
CA ALA A 63 10.85 8.72 -18.83
C ALA A 63 10.09 7.39 -18.95
N LEU A 64 10.46 6.42 -18.11
CA LEU A 64 9.75 5.16 -17.96
C LEU A 64 8.97 5.20 -16.65
N TYR A 65 7.70 4.81 -16.69
CA TYR A 65 6.85 4.74 -15.51
C TYR A 65 6.57 3.28 -15.18
N VAL A 66 6.90 2.88 -13.95
CA VAL A 66 6.65 1.53 -13.44
C VAL A 66 5.32 1.58 -12.68
N SER A 67 4.32 0.87 -13.21
CA SER A 67 3.00 0.80 -12.59
C SER A 67 3.02 0.00 -11.29
N SER A 68 2.16 0.37 -10.35
CA SER A 68 1.93 -0.38 -9.11
C SER A 68 1.52 -1.82 -9.38
N VAL A 69 0.82 -2.10 -10.48
CA VAL A 69 0.40 -3.46 -10.91
C VAL A 69 1.59 -4.43 -11.01
N SER A 70 2.74 -3.95 -11.48
CA SER A 70 3.95 -4.79 -11.54
C SER A 70 4.39 -5.26 -10.15
N ALA A 71 4.33 -4.36 -9.14
CA ALA A 71 4.60 -4.71 -7.76
C ALA A 71 3.52 -5.64 -7.19
N GLN A 72 2.23 -5.44 -7.52
CA GLN A 72 1.12 -6.29 -7.07
C GLN A 72 1.30 -7.76 -7.49
N ILE A 73 1.77 -7.99 -8.73
CA ILE A 73 2.03 -9.33 -9.26
C ILE A 73 3.20 -9.99 -8.52
N LEU A 74 4.27 -9.24 -8.21
CA LEU A 74 5.46 -9.75 -7.50
C LEU A 74 5.23 -10.01 -6.02
N VAL A 75 4.33 -9.25 -5.39
CA VAL A 75 4.02 -9.36 -3.96
C VAL A 75 3.39 -10.71 -3.62
N LEU A 76 2.59 -11.30 -4.50
CA LEU A 76 1.96 -12.60 -4.24
C LEU A 76 2.97 -13.75 -4.09
N PRO A 77 3.90 -14.02 -5.04
CA PRO A 77 4.91 -15.05 -4.86
C PRO A 77 5.89 -14.70 -3.73
N MET A 78 6.28 -13.43 -3.58
CA MET A 78 7.15 -13.01 -2.46
C MET A 78 6.49 -13.21 -1.09
N GLY A 79 5.21 -12.87 -0.95
CA GLY A 79 4.44 -13.06 0.28
C GLY A 79 4.31 -14.55 0.66
N LYS A 80 4.07 -15.41 -0.33
CA LYS A 80 4.04 -16.87 -0.13
C LYS A 80 5.42 -17.45 0.19
N LEU A 81 6.49 -16.97 -0.45
CA LEU A 81 7.87 -17.37 -0.12
C LEU A 81 8.25 -16.93 1.28
N MET A 82 7.89 -15.72 1.68
CA MET A 82 8.20 -15.21 3.02
C MET A 82 7.38 -15.94 4.10
N ALA A 83 6.13 -16.30 3.80
CA ALA A 83 5.32 -17.17 4.67
C ALA A 83 5.89 -18.60 4.80
N ALA A 84 6.54 -19.13 3.76
CA ALA A 84 7.17 -20.46 3.80
C ALA A 84 8.56 -20.46 4.47
N THR A 85 9.25 -19.33 4.47
CA THR A 85 10.63 -19.21 4.98
C THR A 85 10.71 -18.65 6.39
N LEU A 86 9.73 -17.88 6.85
CA LEU A 86 9.71 -17.35 8.22
C LEU A 86 9.33 -18.44 9.24
N PRO A 87 10.15 -18.64 10.29
CA PRO A 87 9.81 -19.56 11.36
C PRO A 87 8.58 -19.07 12.14
N GLU A 88 7.65 -19.98 12.42
CA GLU A 88 6.42 -19.78 13.20
C GLU A 88 6.68 -19.49 14.69
N LYS A 89 7.94 -19.30 15.08
CA LYS A 89 8.32 -19.07 16.47
C LYS A 89 7.78 -17.72 16.94
N ALA A 90 6.89 -17.79 17.93
CA ALA A 90 6.51 -16.65 18.74
C ALA A 90 7.75 -16.10 19.45
N ILE A 91 8.18 -14.89 19.07
CA ILE A 91 9.28 -14.21 19.76
C ILE A 91 8.66 -13.45 20.94
N PRO A 92 9.02 -13.81 22.19
CA PRO A 92 8.61 -13.02 23.34
C PRO A 92 9.33 -11.68 23.28
N ILE A 93 8.58 -10.59 23.39
CA ILE A 93 9.17 -9.25 23.46
C ILE A 93 9.85 -9.13 24.83
N PRO A 94 11.17 -8.88 24.92
CA PRO A 94 11.82 -8.68 26.21
C PRO A 94 11.18 -7.48 26.89
N PHE A 95 10.77 -7.63 28.16
CA PHE A 95 10.02 -6.69 29.01
C PHE A 95 8.48 -6.66 28.88
N THR A 96 7.85 -7.48 28.04
CA THR A 96 6.37 -7.51 27.92
C THR A 96 5.84 -8.96 27.97
N LYS A 97 4.61 -9.17 28.49
CA LYS A 97 3.91 -10.49 28.42
C LYS A 97 3.40 -10.83 27.01
N TRP A 98 3.74 -10.03 26.01
CA TRP A 98 3.28 -10.21 24.64
C TRP A 98 4.28 -11.04 23.84
N SER A 99 3.77 -12.13 23.27
CA SER A 99 4.48 -12.97 22.31
C SER A 99 4.01 -12.59 20.91
N PHE A 100 4.91 -12.08 20.07
CA PHE A 100 4.60 -11.76 18.69
C PHE A 100 5.04 -12.91 17.79
N SER A 101 4.11 -13.54 17.07
CA SER A 101 4.48 -14.49 16.01
C SER A 101 4.85 -13.72 14.76
N LEU A 102 6.05 -13.97 14.24
CA LEU A 102 6.50 -13.45 12.95
C LEU A 102 5.71 -14.05 11.78
N ASN A 103 5.07 -15.20 11.98
CA ASN A 103 4.28 -15.90 10.98
C ASN A 103 2.98 -16.42 11.62
N PRO A 104 1.93 -15.59 11.73
CA PRO A 104 0.68 -15.99 12.36
C PRO A 104 -0.20 -16.91 11.49
N GLY A 105 0.20 -17.21 10.25
CA GLY A 105 -0.55 -18.08 9.35
C GLY A 105 -0.19 -17.89 7.87
N PRO A 106 -0.86 -18.59 6.94
CA PRO A 106 -0.64 -18.44 5.49
C PRO A 106 -0.89 -17.01 5.00
N PHE A 107 -0.36 -16.67 3.82
CA PHE A 107 -0.51 -15.33 3.24
C PHE A 107 -1.98 -15.05 2.88
N ASN A 108 -2.54 -13.99 3.48
CA ASN A 108 -3.97 -13.67 3.37
C ASN A 108 -4.24 -12.57 2.33
N MET A 109 -5.48 -12.54 1.82
CA MET A 109 -5.93 -11.50 0.90
C MET A 109 -5.82 -10.09 1.51
N LYS A 110 -6.14 -9.93 2.81
CA LYS A 110 -6.02 -8.65 3.54
C LYS A 110 -4.60 -8.09 3.50
N GLU A 111 -3.61 -8.96 3.67
CA GLU A 111 -2.20 -8.57 3.63
C GLU A 111 -1.75 -8.22 2.23
N HIS A 112 -2.18 -9.00 1.23
CA HIS A 112 -1.93 -8.70 -0.19
C HIS A 112 -2.45 -7.31 -0.54
N VAL A 113 -3.74 -7.05 -0.26
CA VAL A 113 -4.38 -5.76 -0.52
C VAL A 113 -3.63 -4.64 0.19
N LEU A 114 -3.29 -4.80 1.47
CA LEU A 114 -2.58 -3.76 2.21
C LEU A 114 -1.19 -3.45 1.63
N ILE A 115 -0.42 -4.47 1.23
CA ILE A 115 0.85 -4.27 0.52
C ILE A 115 0.62 -3.56 -0.81
N THR A 116 -0.45 -3.88 -1.54
CA THR A 116 -0.76 -3.19 -2.80
C THR A 116 -1.08 -1.71 -2.60
N ILE A 117 -1.72 -1.34 -1.49
CA ILE A 117 -2.00 0.06 -1.14
C ILE A 117 -0.67 0.80 -0.92
N PHE A 118 0.23 0.22 -0.13
CA PHE A 118 1.58 0.78 0.05
C PHE A 118 2.35 0.94 -1.27
N ALA A 119 2.30 -0.06 -2.14
CA ALA A 119 2.92 0.02 -3.46
C ALA A 119 2.30 1.14 -4.31
N ASN A 120 0.97 1.32 -4.30
CA ASN A 120 0.31 2.40 -5.01
C ASN A 120 0.76 3.78 -4.50
N CYS A 121 0.90 3.96 -3.18
CA CYS A 121 1.42 5.21 -2.61
C CYS A 121 2.84 5.53 -3.12
N GLY A 122 3.69 4.52 -3.27
CA GLY A 122 5.05 4.69 -3.81
C GLY A 122 5.12 4.91 -5.32
N ALA A 123 4.04 4.62 -6.07
CA ALA A 123 4.03 4.79 -7.52
C ALA A 123 3.99 6.29 -7.91
N THR A 124 3.33 7.11 -7.10
CA THR A 124 3.12 8.53 -7.37
C THR A 124 4.34 9.35 -6.92
N GLY A 125 4.90 10.15 -7.83
CA GLY A 125 6.00 11.07 -7.52
C GLY A 125 5.51 12.40 -6.93
N ALA A 126 6.29 12.99 -6.03
CA ALA A 126 5.96 14.30 -5.45
C ALA A 126 6.37 15.44 -6.39
N PHE A 127 5.42 16.27 -6.82
CA PHE A 127 5.66 17.41 -7.71
C PHE A 127 6.71 18.38 -7.18
N GLY A 128 6.74 18.61 -5.86
CA GLY A 128 7.73 19.47 -5.21
C GLY A 128 9.18 19.04 -5.47
N LEU A 129 9.44 17.76 -5.71
CA LEU A 129 10.79 17.27 -6.05
C LEU A 129 11.28 17.86 -7.38
N THR A 130 10.39 18.00 -8.37
CA THR A 130 10.73 18.59 -9.67
C THR A 130 11.12 20.06 -9.52
N VAL A 131 10.43 20.80 -8.65
CA VAL A 131 10.76 22.22 -8.37
C VAL A 131 12.13 22.34 -7.70
N VAL A 132 12.36 21.58 -6.61
CA VAL A 132 13.63 21.62 -5.88
C VAL A 132 14.80 21.20 -6.75
N THR A 133 14.64 20.13 -7.54
CA THR A 133 15.69 19.63 -8.44
C THR A 133 15.97 20.59 -9.58
N THR A 134 14.95 21.24 -10.16
CA THR A 134 15.12 22.28 -11.19
C THR A 134 15.87 23.50 -10.64
N VAL A 135 15.53 23.98 -9.44
CA VAL A 135 16.24 25.11 -8.81
C VAL A 135 17.71 24.75 -8.54
N ARG A 136 17.96 23.53 -8.08
CA ARG A 136 19.34 23.08 -7.81
C ARG A 136 20.14 22.88 -9.10
N ALA A 137 19.54 22.34 -10.16
CA ALA A 137 20.21 22.00 -11.42
C ALA A 137 20.41 23.20 -12.36
N PHE A 138 19.40 24.06 -12.52
CA PHE A 138 19.47 25.20 -13.45
C PHE A 138 19.94 26.50 -12.78
N TYR A 139 19.47 26.78 -11.57
CA TYR A 139 19.75 28.04 -10.88
C TYR A 139 20.93 27.95 -9.90
N HIS A 140 21.54 26.76 -9.76
CA HIS A 140 22.74 26.51 -8.93
C HIS A 140 22.59 27.01 -7.48
N ARG A 141 21.35 27.10 -6.99
CA ARG A 141 21.05 27.62 -5.65
C ARG A 141 20.89 26.46 -4.67
N HIS A 142 21.63 26.55 -3.57
CA HIS A 142 21.48 25.62 -2.46
C HIS A 142 20.25 26.00 -1.62
N ILE A 143 19.27 25.10 -1.59
CA ILE A 143 18.12 25.20 -0.69
C ILE A 143 18.43 24.34 0.54
N ASN A 144 18.15 24.87 1.73
CA ASN A 144 18.27 24.09 2.96
C ASN A 144 17.34 22.88 2.90
N VAL A 145 17.83 21.71 3.35
CA VAL A 145 17.06 20.45 3.31
C VAL A 145 15.71 20.59 4.02
N MET A 146 15.68 21.29 5.15
CA MET A 146 14.43 21.55 5.89
C MET A 146 13.44 22.37 5.06
N ALA A 147 13.90 23.44 4.39
CA ALA A 147 13.05 24.27 3.54
C ALA A 147 12.56 23.50 2.31
N ALA A 148 13.40 22.64 1.73
CA ALA A 148 13.01 21.76 0.63
C ALA A 148 11.94 20.75 1.06
N LEU A 149 12.08 20.13 2.25
CA LEU A 149 11.07 19.21 2.78
C LEU A 149 9.74 19.90 3.04
N LEU A 150 9.75 21.09 3.67
CA LEU A 150 8.53 21.88 3.90
C LEU A 150 7.85 22.28 2.59
N LEU A 151 8.64 22.67 1.57
CA LEU A 151 8.10 23.00 0.24
C LEU A 151 7.47 21.77 -0.43
N ILE A 152 8.13 20.61 -0.35
CA ILE A 152 7.59 19.38 -0.93
C ILE A 152 6.28 18.98 -0.24
N LEU A 153 6.24 19.00 1.08
CA LEU A 153 5.05 18.66 1.87
C LEU A 153 3.88 19.60 1.55
N THR A 154 4.09 20.91 1.67
CA THR A 154 3.04 21.91 1.40
C THR A 154 2.48 21.82 -0.02
N THR A 155 3.34 21.53 -1.01
CA THR A 155 2.89 21.40 -2.40
C THR A 155 2.02 20.17 -2.61
N GLN A 156 2.27 19.06 -1.91
CA GLN A 156 1.45 17.85 -2.05
C GLN A 156 0.07 18.01 -1.41
N GLU A 157 -0.01 18.61 -0.22
CA GLU A 157 -1.29 18.82 0.47
C GLU A 157 -2.20 19.77 -0.31
N VAL A 158 -1.67 20.92 -0.77
CA VAL A 158 -2.46 21.91 -1.53
C VAL A 158 -2.98 21.33 -2.85
N LEU A 159 -2.13 20.61 -3.59
CA LEU A 159 -2.57 19.97 -4.84
C LEU A 159 -3.60 18.86 -4.60
N SER A 160 -3.48 18.13 -3.49
CA SER A 160 -4.45 17.11 -3.10
C SER A 160 -5.81 17.74 -2.76
N GLU A 161 -5.80 18.87 -2.05
CA GLU A 161 -7.03 19.59 -1.68
C GLU A 161 -7.75 20.13 -2.92
N GLU A 162 -7.02 20.74 -3.84
CA GLU A 162 -7.60 21.29 -5.07
C GLU A 162 -8.16 20.19 -5.98
N ALA A 163 -7.45 19.06 -6.11
CA ALA A 163 -7.97 17.89 -6.81
C ALA A 163 -9.26 17.35 -6.18
N SER A 164 -9.34 17.30 -4.84
CA SER A 164 -10.56 16.88 -4.15
C SER A 164 -11.74 17.82 -4.39
N SER A 165 -11.48 19.13 -4.47
CA SER A 165 -12.52 20.15 -4.69
C SER A 165 -13.15 20.13 -6.08
N LEU A 166 -12.41 19.63 -7.09
CA LEU A 166 -12.88 19.49 -8.47
C LEU A 166 -13.69 18.21 -8.71
N THR A 167 -13.70 17.29 -7.75
CA THR A 167 -14.33 15.95 -7.88
C THR A 167 -15.67 15.86 -7.15
N VAL A 168 -16.14 16.95 -6.53
CA VAL A 168 -17.45 17.10 -5.86
C VAL A 168 -18.31 18.08 -6.64
#